data_AF-A0A7W1S2P6-F1
#
_entry.id   AF-A0A7W1S2P6-F1
#
_cell.length_a   1.000
_cell.length_b   1.000
_cell.length_c   1.000
_cell.angle_alpha   90.00
_cell.angle_beta   90.00
_cell.angle_gamma   90.00
#
_symmetry.space_group_name_H-M   'P 1'
#
loop_
_entity.id
_entity.type
_entity.pdbx_description
1 polymer ?
#
loop_
_entity_poly.entity_id
_entity_poly.type
_entity_poly.pdbx_seq_one_letter_code
_entity_poly.pdbx_strand_id
1 'polypeptide(L)'
;MSISQTLTRPLAARIAALPEVVEHTHNPPIPEGVIEAAIQALKDGKTHYTDRPGILGLRKWVTDMLQKQYAVTLKPDAVTITCGATEARFVVIKRLVKAEGTILCVGDSQAIEGAAQLVGAKIVSEMTDVSAIKLVYATPEDPVETLRPILEQAKVHGWWVMWDVNQQPSLSNSTFHPAQDEALAAKVISIGSFSDVMPGWRVGWMAGSEMADKLRAYKQSMTICSTSISQWAGMGLVEE
;
A
#
# COMPACT_ATOMS: atom_id res chain seq x y z
N MET A 1 -28.03 35.81 7.38
CA MET A 1 -27.82 34.75 6.36
C MET A 1 -27.16 33.58 7.05
N SER A 2 -27.90 32.48 7.20
CA SER A 2 -27.41 31.27 7.87
C SER A 2 -26.40 30.57 6.98
N ILE A 3 -25.18 30.36 7.48
CA ILE A 3 -24.19 29.50 6.85
C ILE A 3 -24.83 28.11 6.76
N SER A 4 -25.05 27.65 5.53
CA SER A 4 -25.71 26.39 5.20
C SER A 4 -25.19 25.23 6.06
N GLN A 5 -26.12 24.54 6.74
CA GLN A 5 -25.92 23.29 7.49
C GLN A 5 -25.36 22.12 6.63
N THR A 6 -24.97 22.37 5.38
CA THR A 6 -24.41 21.36 4.47
C THR A 6 -22.94 21.09 4.76
N LEU A 7 -22.23 22.00 5.44
CA LEU A 7 -20.80 21.85 5.81
C LEU A 7 -20.55 21.29 7.22
N THR A 8 -21.59 21.01 8.01
CA THR A 8 -21.45 20.38 9.36
C THR A 8 -21.31 18.85 9.31
N ARG A 9 -21.07 18.25 8.14
CA ARG A 9 -21.02 16.79 7.96
C ARG A 9 -19.66 16.25 8.42
N PRO A 10 -19.59 15.09 9.11
CA PRO A 10 -18.40 14.52 9.75
C PRO A 10 -17.11 14.47 8.89
N LEU A 11 -17.23 14.49 7.56
CA LEU A 11 -16.08 14.54 6.64
C LEU A 11 -15.39 15.91 6.60
N ALA A 12 -16.13 17.02 6.61
CA ALA A 12 -15.55 18.36 6.57
C ALA A 12 -14.69 18.65 7.82
N ALA A 13 -15.16 18.22 9.00
CA ALA A 13 -14.40 18.29 10.24
C ALA A 13 -13.12 17.43 10.18
N ARG A 14 -13.21 16.22 9.61
CA ARG A 14 -12.05 15.34 9.44
C ARG A 14 -11.00 15.93 8.50
N ILE A 15 -11.43 16.56 7.40
CA ILE A 15 -10.53 17.24 6.45
C ILE A 15 -9.81 18.42 7.12
N ALA A 16 -10.54 19.23 7.89
CA ALA A 16 -9.98 20.42 8.54
C ALA A 16 -8.89 20.10 9.57
N ALA A 17 -8.90 18.88 10.13
CA ALA A 17 -7.95 18.44 11.13
C ALA A 17 -6.85 17.52 10.57
N LEU A 18 -6.74 17.35 9.24
CA LEU A 18 -5.74 16.43 8.66
C LEU A 18 -4.33 16.82 9.07
N PRO A 19 -3.45 15.85 9.39
CA PRO A 19 -2.05 16.16 9.64
C PRO A 19 -1.44 16.78 8.39
N GLU A 20 -0.57 17.77 8.61
CA GLU A 20 0.24 18.32 7.54
C GLU A 20 1.23 17.23 7.07
N VAL A 21 1.34 17.07 5.75
CA VAL A 21 2.26 16.09 5.18
C VAL A 21 3.66 16.68 5.24
N VAL A 22 4.59 15.96 5.85
CA VAL A 22 6.00 16.36 5.84
C VAL A 22 6.53 16.25 4.40
N GLU A 23 6.94 17.38 3.83
CA GLU A 23 7.59 17.39 2.51
C GLU A 23 9.02 16.89 2.62
N HIS A 24 9.36 15.83 1.89
CA HIS A 24 10.74 15.42 1.70
C HIS A 24 11.35 16.25 0.56
N THR A 25 12.33 17.10 0.89
CA THR A 25 12.94 18.06 -0.05
C THR A 25 14.04 17.45 -0.92
N HIS A 26 14.40 16.18 -0.70
CA HIS A 26 15.41 15.48 -1.49
C HIS A 26 14.78 14.67 -2.62
N ASN A 27 14.99 15.11 -3.85
CA ASN A 27 14.65 14.34 -5.05
C ASN A 27 15.95 13.82 -5.69
N PRO A 28 16.29 12.54 -5.51
CA PRO A 28 17.44 11.97 -6.19
C PRO A 28 17.23 12.01 -7.72
N PRO A 29 18.31 12.08 -8.51
CA PRO A 29 18.20 11.96 -9.96
C PRO A 29 17.56 10.62 -10.32
N ILE A 30 16.63 10.65 -11.26
CA ILE A 30 15.98 9.45 -11.78
C ILE A 30 17.02 8.62 -12.58
N PRO A 31 17.12 7.30 -12.39
CA PRO A 31 18.00 6.45 -13.18
C PRO A 31 17.70 6.54 -14.68
N GLU A 32 18.75 6.47 -15.50
CA GLU A 32 18.62 6.62 -16.96
C GLU A 32 17.68 5.58 -17.58
N GLY A 33 17.74 4.32 -17.11
CA GLY A 33 16.84 3.26 -17.58
C GLY A 33 15.34 3.59 -17.42
N VAL A 34 14.95 4.32 -16.37
CA VAL A 34 13.55 4.77 -16.18
C VAL A 34 13.15 5.80 -17.23
N ILE A 35 14.06 6.73 -17.53
CA ILE A 35 13.84 7.78 -18.54
C ILE A 35 13.74 7.15 -19.93
N GLU A 36 14.67 6.26 -20.26
CA GLU A 36 14.70 5.54 -21.54
C GLU A 36 13.45 4.68 -21.73
N ALA A 37 13.04 3.92 -20.71
CA ALA A 37 11.82 3.10 -20.75
C ALA A 37 10.57 3.97 -20.97
N ALA A 38 10.49 5.15 -20.34
CA ALA A 38 9.38 6.08 -20.55
C ALA A 38 9.36 6.63 -21.99
N ILE A 39 10.52 7.05 -22.51
CA ILE A 39 10.65 7.55 -23.89
C ILE A 39 10.26 6.46 -24.89
N GLN A 40 10.73 5.23 -24.67
CA GLN A 40 10.43 4.11 -25.55
C GLN A 40 8.94 3.76 -25.51
N ALA A 41 8.32 3.75 -24.34
CA ALA A 41 6.87 3.52 -24.19
C ALA A 41 6.04 4.55 -24.95
N LEU A 42 6.46 5.82 -24.96
CA LEU A 42 5.82 6.87 -25.75
C LEU A 42 5.97 6.61 -27.25
N LYS A 43 7.17 6.25 -27.72
CA LYS A 43 7.44 5.89 -29.13
C LYS A 43 6.62 4.69 -29.57
N ASP A 44 6.42 3.71 -28.69
CA ASP A 44 5.65 2.49 -28.94
C ASP A 44 4.13 2.68 -28.81
N GLY A 45 3.67 3.92 -28.57
CA GLY A 45 2.24 4.23 -28.48
C GLY A 45 1.55 3.68 -27.23
N LYS A 46 2.28 3.44 -26.13
CA LYS A 46 1.75 2.95 -24.85
C LYS A 46 0.97 4.02 -24.05
N THR A 47 0.15 4.79 -24.75
CA THR A 47 -0.56 5.98 -24.23
C THR A 47 -2.00 5.70 -23.78
N HIS A 48 -2.49 4.47 -23.98
CA HIS A 48 -3.84 4.06 -23.62
C HIS A 48 -3.89 3.42 -22.23
N TYR A 49 -5.10 3.09 -21.76
CA TYR A 49 -5.28 2.33 -20.52
C TYR A 49 -4.50 1.02 -20.57
N THR A 50 -3.82 0.70 -19.47
CA THR A 50 -3.21 -0.62 -19.27
C THR A 50 -4.29 -1.62 -18.89
N ASP A 51 -3.88 -2.89 -18.75
CA ASP A 51 -4.68 -3.85 -18.02
C ASP A 51 -5.11 -3.28 -16.67
N ARG A 52 -6.33 -3.62 -16.28
CA ARG A 52 -6.99 -3.22 -15.03
C ARG A 52 -6.14 -3.37 -13.76
N PRO A 53 -5.43 -4.49 -13.53
CA PRO A 53 -4.49 -4.64 -12.42
C PRO A 53 -3.11 -3.98 -12.65
N GLY A 54 -2.86 -3.39 -13.83
CA GLY A 54 -1.55 -2.90 -14.26
C GLY A 54 -0.82 -3.87 -15.19
N ILE A 55 0.25 -3.39 -15.83
CA ILE A 55 1.00 -4.16 -16.83
C ILE A 55 1.60 -5.43 -16.23
N LEU A 56 1.61 -6.51 -17.03
CA LEU A 56 2.07 -7.83 -16.56
C LEU A 56 3.53 -7.82 -16.07
N GLY A 57 4.40 -7.05 -16.72
CA GLY A 57 5.83 -6.94 -16.35
C GLY A 57 6.01 -6.54 -14.89
N LEU A 58 5.43 -5.40 -14.47
CA LEU A 58 5.49 -4.96 -13.08
C LEU A 58 4.85 -5.95 -12.12
N ARG A 59 3.72 -6.57 -12.50
CA ARG A 59 3.07 -7.56 -11.63
C ARG A 59 3.93 -8.80 -11.40
N LYS A 60 4.65 -9.26 -12.42
CA LYS A 60 5.63 -10.35 -12.30
C LYS A 60 6.81 -9.93 -11.42
N TRP A 61 7.35 -8.74 -11.63
CA TRP A 61 8.43 -8.23 -10.78
C TRP A 61 8.04 -8.21 -9.30
N VAL A 62 6.82 -7.76 -8.95
CA VAL A 62 6.33 -7.80 -7.56
C VAL A 62 6.30 -9.22 -7.02
N THR A 63 5.78 -10.20 -7.78
CA THR A 63 5.75 -11.59 -7.32
C THR A 63 7.14 -12.19 -7.18
N ASP A 64 8.05 -11.87 -8.10
CA ASP A 64 9.42 -12.38 -8.09
C ASP A 64 10.23 -11.78 -6.93
N MET A 65 10.04 -10.49 -6.64
CA MET A 65 10.63 -9.82 -5.49
C MET A 65 10.14 -10.44 -4.18
N LEU A 66 8.81 -10.61 -4.02
CA LEU A 66 8.23 -11.22 -2.82
C LEU A 66 8.72 -12.67 -2.62
N GLN A 67 8.86 -13.43 -3.71
CA GLN A 67 9.43 -14.77 -3.66
C GLN A 67 10.91 -14.76 -3.27
N LYS A 68 11.71 -13.91 -3.91
CA LYS A 68 13.17 -13.85 -3.72
C LYS A 68 13.54 -13.37 -2.32
N GLN A 69 12.87 -12.33 -1.82
CA GLN A 69 13.20 -11.70 -0.54
C GLN A 69 12.52 -12.39 0.65
N TYR A 70 11.26 -12.81 0.50
CA TYR A 70 10.43 -13.27 1.62
C TYR A 70 9.96 -14.72 1.48
N ALA A 71 10.33 -15.44 0.41
CA ALA A 71 9.82 -16.77 0.10
C ALA A 71 8.28 -16.84 -0.01
N VAL A 72 7.64 -15.73 -0.40
CA VAL A 72 6.18 -15.64 -0.57
C VAL A 72 5.83 -15.85 -2.04
N THR A 73 5.20 -16.99 -2.35
CA THR A 73 4.77 -17.32 -3.70
C THR A 73 3.38 -16.75 -3.99
N LEU A 74 3.28 -15.86 -4.97
CA LEU A 74 2.02 -15.32 -5.48
C LEU A 74 1.95 -15.44 -7.00
N LYS A 75 0.73 -15.51 -7.53
CA LYS A 75 0.50 -15.34 -8.97
C LYS A 75 0.40 -13.84 -9.30
N PRO A 76 0.79 -13.39 -10.50
CA PRO A 76 0.65 -11.98 -10.92
C PRO A 76 -0.79 -11.44 -10.82
N ASP A 77 -1.80 -12.31 -10.79
CA ASP A 77 -3.21 -11.93 -10.61
C ASP A 77 -3.57 -11.59 -9.17
N ALA A 78 -2.68 -11.85 -8.20
CA ALA A 78 -2.80 -11.36 -6.83
C ALA A 78 -2.22 -9.95 -6.65
N VAL A 79 -1.65 -9.35 -7.71
CA VAL A 79 -1.03 -8.03 -7.69
C VAL A 79 -1.94 -7.00 -8.34
N THR A 80 -1.94 -5.78 -7.79
CA THR A 80 -2.56 -4.60 -8.42
C THR A 80 -1.61 -3.42 -8.30
N ILE A 81 -1.28 -2.79 -9.42
CA ILE A 81 -0.50 -1.56 -9.49
C ILE A 81 -1.39 -0.37 -9.09
N THR A 82 -0.82 0.53 -8.29
CA THR A 82 -1.49 1.68 -7.67
C THR A 82 -0.75 2.97 -7.96
N CYS A 83 -1.42 4.10 -7.73
CA CYS A 83 -0.87 5.46 -7.81
C CYS A 83 0.02 5.75 -6.59
N GLY A 84 1.13 5.04 -6.49
CA GLY A 84 2.01 5.02 -5.31
C GLY A 84 1.44 4.21 -4.14
N ALA A 85 2.23 4.05 -3.08
CA ALA A 85 1.83 3.34 -1.86
C ALA A 85 0.69 4.04 -1.11
N THR A 86 0.60 5.38 -1.20
CA THR A 86 -0.48 6.16 -0.57
C THR A 86 -1.87 5.72 -1.03
N GLU A 87 -2.06 5.49 -2.35
CA GLU A 87 -3.34 4.97 -2.85
C GLU A 87 -3.60 3.56 -2.31
N ALA A 88 -2.59 2.68 -2.30
CA ALA A 88 -2.71 1.31 -1.78
C ALA A 88 -3.16 1.31 -0.31
N ARG A 89 -2.47 2.08 0.56
CA ARG A 89 -2.82 2.23 1.98
C ARG A 89 -4.25 2.72 2.16
N PHE A 90 -4.62 3.76 1.41
CA PHE A 90 -5.96 4.32 1.49
C PHE A 90 -7.04 3.30 1.07
N VAL A 91 -6.83 2.58 -0.04
CA VAL A 91 -7.73 1.53 -0.51
C VAL A 91 -7.93 0.46 0.57
N VAL A 92 -6.84 -0.03 1.15
CA VAL A 92 -6.87 -1.08 2.18
C VAL A 92 -7.59 -0.59 3.44
N ILE A 93 -7.18 0.56 4.01
CA ILE A 93 -7.78 1.10 5.22
C ILE A 93 -9.28 1.37 5.01
N LYS A 94 -9.63 2.06 3.93
CA LYS A 94 -11.01 2.42 3.63
C LYS A 94 -11.90 1.19 3.43
N ARG A 95 -11.35 0.14 2.83
CA ARG A 95 -12.12 -1.08 2.54
C ARG A 95 -12.28 -2.00 3.74
N LEU A 96 -11.22 -2.14 4.56
CA LEU A 96 -11.14 -3.19 5.57
C LEU A 96 -11.48 -2.73 6.98
N VAL A 97 -11.17 -1.48 7.36
CA VAL A 97 -11.34 -1.00 8.74
C VAL A 97 -12.78 -0.51 9.00
N LYS A 98 -13.49 -0.03 7.97
CA LYS A 98 -14.79 0.66 8.06
C LYS A 98 -14.76 1.83 9.07
N ALA A 99 -15.83 2.60 9.19
CA ALA A 99 -15.90 3.66 10.19
C ALA A 99 -15.88 3.05 11.61
N GLU A 100 -15.20 3.72 12.55
CA GLU A 100 -15.08 3.32 13.97
C GLU A 100 -14.22 2.08 14.25
N GLY A 101 -13.63 1.45 13.23
CA GLY A 101 -12.65 0.39 13.42
C GLY A 101 -11.30 0.92 13.92
N THR A 102 -10.53 0.02 14.52
CA THR A 102 -9.19 0.31 15.04
C THR A 102 -8.11 -0.35 14.20
N ILE A 103 -7.03 0.40 13.94
CA ILE A 103 -5.78 -0.05 13.34
C ILE A 103 -4.76 -0.17 14.48
N LEU A 104 -4.18 -1.35 14.65
CA LEU A 104 -3.06 -1.56 15.56
C LEU A 104 -1.75 -1.31 14.81
N CYS A 105 -0.91 -0.42 15.32
CA CYS A 105 0.38 -0.03 14.75
C CYS A 105 1.37 0.20 15.90
N VAL A 106 2.34 -0.71 16.07
CA VAL A 106 3.35 -0.63 17.15
C VAL A 106 4.51 0.29 16.79
N GLY A 107 4.82 0.43 15.51
CA GLY A 107 5.85 1.33 15.00
C GLY A 107 5.29 2.68 14.56
N ASP A 108 5.88 3.23 13.51
CA ASP A 108 5.51 4.54 12.96
C ASP A 108 4.18 4.50 12.16
N SER A 109 3.21 5.30 12.60
CA SER A 109 1.90 5.44 11.95
C SER A 109 1.82 6.54 10.89
N GLN A 110 2.85 7.37 10.72
CA GLN A 110 2.78 8.60 9.92
C GLN A 110 2.23 8.36 8.50
N ALA A 111 2.65 7.26 7.88
CA ALA A 111 2.24 6.87 6.53
C ALA A 111 0.74 6.58 6.35
N ILE A 112 0.01 6.32 7.44
CA ILE A 112 -1.41 5.93 7.43
C ILE A 112 -2.33 6.91 8.15
N GLU A 113 -1.81 7.88 8.91
CA GLU A 113 -2.60 8.81 9.74
C GLU A 113 -3.67 9.56 8.94
N GLY A 114 -3.28 10.17 7.81
CA GLY A 114 -4.24 10.88 6.96
C GLY A 114 -5.35 9.98 6.43
N ALA A 115 -5.02 8.74 6.05
CA ALA A 115 -6.01 7.77 5.59
C ALA A 115 -6.93 7.31 6.72
N ALA A 116 -6.38 6.98 7.89
CA ALA A 116 -7.15 6.61 9.08
C ALA A 116 -8.12 7.73 9.46
N GLN A 117 -7.64 8.98 9.50
CA GLN A 117 -8.47 10.14 9.80
C GLN A 117 -9.60 10.35 8.80
N LEU A 118 -9.33 10.28 7.49
CA LEU A 118 -10.37 10.40 6.46
C LEU A 118 -11.45 9.32 6.60
N VAL A 119 -11.06 8.11 7.03
CA VAL A 119 -11.99 6.99 7.24
C VAL A 119 -12.71 7.09 8.58
N GLY A 120 -12.16 7.81 9.55
CA GLY A 120 -12.64 7.81 10.94
C GLY A 120 -12.22 6.55 11.70
N ALA A 121 -11.08 5.98 11.34
CA ALA A 121 -10.45 4.88 12.05
C ALA A 121 -9.55 5.41 13.18
N LYS A 122 -9.45 4.67 14.28
CA LYS A 122 -8.50 4.95 15.36
C LYS A 122 -7.20 4.21 15.11
N ILE A 123 -6.08 4.82 15.44
CA ILE A 123 -4.78 4.15 15.48
C ILE A 123 -4.42 3.95 16.95
N VAL A 124 -4.01 2.74 17.32
CA VAL A 124 -3.53 2.40 18.67
C VAL A 124 -2.19 1.70 18.58
N SER A 125 -1.31 1.92 19.56
CA SER A 125 0.00 1.27 19.66
C SER A 125 -0.01 0.00 20.52
N GLU A 126 -1.10 -0.24 21.24
CA GLU A 126 -1.27 -1.38 22.13
C GLU A 126 -2.58 -2.11 21.81
N MET A 127 -2.62 -3.42 22.11
CA MET A 127 -3.81 -4.26 21.95
C MET A 127 -4.90 -3.92 22.98
N THR A 128 -5.45 -2.73 22.85
CA THR A 128 -6.59 -2.22 23.62
C THR A 128 -7.87 -2.45 22.83
N ASP A 129 -8.95 -2.85 23.51
CA ASP A 129 -10.23 -3.19 22.88
C ASP A 129 -10.05 -4.09 21.64
N VAL A 130 -9.56 -5.30 21.88
CA VAL A 130 -9.32 -6.36 20.87
C VAL A 130 -10.49 -6.54 19.90
N SER A 131 -11.72 -6.30 20.36
CA SER A 131 -12.94 -6.41 19.55
C SER A 131 -13.06 -5.33 18.46
N ALA A 132 -12.48 -4.15 18.69
CA ALA A 132 -12.49 -3.01 17.78
C ALA A 132 -11.38 -3.09 16.71
N ILE A 133 -10.29 -3.82 16.97
CA ILE A 133 -9.18 -3.98 16.03
C ILE A 133 -9.67 -4.73 14.78
N LYS A 134 -9.35 -4.19 13.60
CA LYS A 134 -9.69 -4.77 12.29
C LYS A 134 -8.47 -4.99 11.40
N LEU A 135 -7.43 -4.20 11.61
CA LEU A 135 -6.23 -4.18 10.79
C LEU A 135 -5.01 -4.00 11.68
N VAL A 136 -3.99 -4.79 11.44
CA VAL A 136 -2.62 -4.54 11.90
C VAL A 136 -1.89 -3.85 10.76
N TYR A 137 -1.27 -2.70 11.03
CA TYR A 137 -0.31 -2.08 10.13
C TYR A 137 1.09 -2.33 10.68
N ALA A 138 1.96 -2.88 9.85
CA ALA A 138 3.32 -3.21 10.24
C ALA A 138 4.28 -3.07 9.05
N THR A 139 5.55 -2.84 9.34
CA THR A 139 6.62 -2.68 8.35
C THR A 139 7.77 -3.65 8.66
N PRO A 140 8.68 -3.91 7.72
CA PRO A 140 9.91 -4.65 7.98
C PRO A 140 10.85 -4.05 9.03
N GLU A 141 10.64 -2.79 9.44
CA GLU A 141 11.42 -2.14 10.50
C GLU A 141 10.92 -2.49 11.90
N ASP A 142 9.66 -2.94 12.01
CA ASP A 142 9.07 -3.35 13.28
C ASP A 142 9.76 -4.63 13.79
N PRO A 143 10.20 -4.67 15.07
CA PRO A 143 10.86 -5.85 15.61
C PRO A 143 9.95 -7.07 15.58
N VAL A 144 10.46 -8.18 15.03
CA VAL A 144 9.68 -9.42 14.83
C VAL A 144 9.18 -9.99 16.16
N GLU A 145 9.95 -9.86 17.23
CA GLU A 145 9.58 -10.24 18.59
C GLU A 145 8.35 -9.50 19.11
N THR A 146 8.17 -8.24 18.70
CA THR A 146 6.99 -7.42 19.04
C THR A 146 5.81 -7.80 18.16
N LEU A 147 6.04 -8.08 16.88
CA LEU A 147 4.99 -8.44 15.93
C LEU A 147 4.41 -9.83 16.18
N ARG A 148 5.23 -10.83 16.52
CA ARG A 148 4.79 -12.23 16.71
C ARG A 148 3.52 -12.37 17.58
N PRO A 149 3.46 -11.86 18.82
CA PRO A 149 2.25 -11.99 19.64
C PRO A 149 1.04 -11.29 19.01
N ILE A 150 1.23 -10.19 18.28
CA ILE A 150 0.15 -9.48 17.58
C ILE A 150 -0.38 -10.29 16.41
N LEU A 151 0.51 -10.93 15.63
CA LEU A 151 0.12 -11.77 14.50
C LEU A 151 -0.61 -13.05 14.97
N GLU A 152 -0.27 -13.59 16.14
CA GLU A 152 -1.05 -14.65 16.77
C GLU A 152 -2.48 -14.18 17.09
N GLN A 153 -2.64 -12.99 17.66
CA GLN A 153 -3.97 -12.41 17.89
C GLN A 153 -4.71 -12.12 16.58
N ALA A 154 -3.99 -11.68 15.54
CA ALA A 154 -4.58 -11.45 14.22
C ALA A 154 -5.17 -12.75 13.64
N LYS A 155 -4.51 -13.90 13.84
CA LYS A 155 -5.07 -15.21 13.47
C LYS A 155 -6.33 -15.55 14.28
N VAL A 156 -6.26 -15.42 15.60
CA VAL A 156 -7.38 -15.76 16.50
C VAL A 156 -8.62 -14.92 16.21
N HIS A 157 -8.45 -13.62 16.00
CA HIS A 157 -9.55 -12.67 15.81
C HIS A 157 -9.87 -12.38 14.33
N GLY A 158 -9.09 -12.95 13.42
CA GLY A 158 -9.26 -12.76 11.98
C GLY A 158 -8.99 -11.32 11.50
N TRP A 159 -8.08 -10.60 12.16
CA TRP A 159 -7.66 -9.26 11.72
C TRP A 159 -6.91 -9.33 10.40
N TRP A 160 -7.04 -8.29 9.58
CA TRP A 160 -6.21 -8.13 8.40
C TRP A 160 -4.82 -7.65 8.80
N VAL A 161 -3.81 -7.93 7.97
CA VAL A 161 -2.46 -7.41 8.13
C VAL A 161 -2.08 -6.64 6.88
N MET A 162 -1.79 -5.36 7.02
CA MET A 162 -1.19 -4.53 5.98
C MET A 162 0.30 -4.48 6.23
N TRP A 163 1.06 -5.22 5.43
CA TRP A 163 2.50 -5.33 5.49
C TRP A 163 3.13 -4.35 4.51
N ASP A 164 3.64 -3.24 5.01
CA ASP A 164 4.15 -2.15 4.18
C ASP A 164 5.66 -2.22 4.04
N VAL A 165 6.13 -2.69 2.88
CA VAL A 165 7.55 -2.80 2.56
C VAL A 165 8.11 -1.51 1.97
N ASN A 166 7.30 -0.47 1.79
CA ASN A 166 7.74 0.80 1.22
C ASN A 166 8.59 1.63 2.19
N GLN A 167 8.61 1.30 3.48
CA GLN A 167 9.41 2.05 4.45
C GLN A 167 10.90 1.70 4.41
N GLN A 168 11.39 0.79 3.55
CA GLN A 168 12.83 0.61 3.32
C GLN A 168 13.20 0.05 1.93
N PRO A 169 13.99 0.77 1.11
CA PRO A 169 14.38 0.27 -0.21
C PRO A 169 15.78 -0.36 -0.35
N SER A 170 16.63 -0.51 0.68
CA SER A 170 17.99 -1.06 0.39
C SER A 170 18.76 -1.84 1.47
N LEU A 171 18.32 -1.94 2.72
CA LEU A 171 19.16 -2.48 3.81
C LEU A 171 18.52 -3.50 4.76
N SER A 172 17.21 -3.74 4.67
CA SER A 172 16.60 -4.78 5.50
C SER A 172 16.93 -6.16 4.92
N ASN A 173 17.97 -6.80 5.47
CA ASN A 173 18.22 -8.23 5.31
C ASN A 173 17.12 -9.10 5.96
N SER A 174 16.02 -8.50 6.41
CA SER A 174 14.89 -9.23 6.96
C SER A 174 14.22 -10.04 5.87
N THR A 175 14.23 -11.35 6.08
CA THR A 175 13.48 -12.33 5.27
C THR A 175 12.13 -12.65 5.89
N PHE A 176 11.78 -12.02 7.02
CA PHE A 176 10.52 -12.22 7.70
C PHE A 176 9.37 -11.56 6.91
N HIS A 177 8.27 -12.30 6.76
CA HIS A 177 7.05 -11.77 6.19
C HIS A 177 5.83 -12.47 6.80
N PRO A 178 4.77 -11.76 7.23
CA PRO A 178 3.61 -12.38 7.88
C PRO A 178 2.91 -13.46 7.05
N ALA A 179 2.94 -13.34 5.72
CA ALA A 179 2.37 -14.32 4.80
C ALA A 179 3.16 -15.64 4.68
N GLN A 180 4.30 -15.79 5.36
CA GLN A 180 4.98 -17.09 5.52
C GLN A 180 4.18 -18.04 6.42
N ASP A 181 3.32 -17.50 7.28
CA ASP A 181 2.36 -18.29 8.05
C ASP A 181 1.13 -18.56 7.18
N GLU A 182 0.92 -19.83 6.81
CA GLU A 182 -0.19 -20.27 5.95
C GLU A 182 -1.56 -19.89 6.53
N ALA A 183 -1.72 -19.90 7.86
CA ALA A 183 -2.97 -19.56 8.52
C ALA A 183 -3.29 -18.06 8.44
N LEU A 184 -2.27 -17.23 8.17
CA LEU A 184 -2.41 -15.78 8.09
C LEU A 184 -2.34 -15.27 6.64
N ALA A 185 -1.68 -15.98 5.72
CA ALA A 185 -1.39 -15.54 4.35
C ALA A 185 -2.60 -14.98 3.59
N ALA A 186 -3.78 -15.59 3.74
CA ALA A 186 -5.02 -15.11 3.12
C ALA A 186 -5.46 -13.71 3.60
N LYS A 187 -4.98 -13.27 4.77
CA LYS A 187 -5.28 -11.99 5.41
C LYS A 187 -4.14 -10.97 5.34
N VAL A 188 -3.04 -11.28 4.66
CA VAL A 188 -1.91 -10.36 4.49
C VAL A 188 -2.02 -9.64 3.15
N ILE A 189 -1.98 -8.31 3.20
CA ILE A 189 -1.84 -7.44 2.03
C ILE A 189 -0.45 -6.80 2.12
N SER A 190 0.42 -7.14 1.18
CA SER A 190 1.73 -6.49 1.06
C SER A 190 1.60 -5.23 0.20
N ILE A 191 2.23 -4.13 0.63
CA ILE A 191 2.22 -2.84 -0.07
C ILE A 191 3.66 -2.39 -0.29
N GLY A 192 3.95 -1.86 -1.49
CA GLY A 192 5.23 -1.22 -1.79
C GLY A 192 5.09 -0.16 -2.87
N SER A 193 6.19 0.53 -3.18
CA SER A 193 6.24 1.45 -4.30
C SER A 193 7.64 1.69 -4.82
N PHE A 194 7.73 2.37 -5.97
CA PHE A 194 8.99 2.87 -6.51
C PHE A 194 9.25 4.32 -6.08
N SER A 195 8.61 4.81 -5.01
CA SER A 195 8.69 6.24 -4.67
C SER A 195 10.07 6.68 -4.21
N ASP A 196 10.94 5.76 -3.78
CA ASP A 196 12.31 6.11 -3.36
C ASP A 196 13.23 6.44 -4.54
N VAL A 197 12.88 5.95 -5.73
CA VAL A 197 13.66 6.13 -6.96
C VAL A 197 12.94 7.04 -7.94
N MET A 198 11.61 6.93 -8.04
CA MET A 198 10.77 7.68 -8.98
C MET A 198 9.52 8.27 -8.30
N PRO A 199 9.68 9.11 -7.24
CA PRO A 199 8.57 9.60 -6.40
C PRO A 199 7.45 10.28 -7.19
N GLY A 200 7.82 11.16 -8.13
CA GLY A 200 6.88 11.94 -8.94
C GLY A 200 6.07 11.10 -9.95
N TRP A 201 6.49 9.87 -10.24
CA TRP A 201 5.85 9.02 -11.25
C TRP A 201 4.67 8.23 -10.71
N ARG A 202 4.51 8.16 -9.38
CA ARG A 202 3.34 7.59 -8.70
C ARG A 202 3.09 6.12 -9.06
N VAL A 203 4.12 5.28 -8.96
CA VAL A 203 3.99 3.84 -9.20
C VAL A 203 4.13 3.08 -7.89
N GLY A 204 3.04 2.45 -7.45
CA GLY A 204 2.98 1.61 -6.26
C GLY A 204 2.30 0.28 -6.57
N TRP A 205 2.16 -0.56 -5.55
CA TRP A 205 1.46 -1.82 -5.69
C TRP A 205 0.88 -2.30 -4.36
N MET A 206 -0.14 -3.15 -4.47
CA MET A 206 -0.61 -4.03 -3.40
C MET A 206 -0.67 -5.47 -3.91
N ALA A 207 -0.33 -6.44 -3.05
CA ALA A 207 -0.22 -7.84 -3.42
C ALA A 207 -0.73 -8.78 -2.31
N GLY A 208 -1.27 -9.92 -2.71
CA GLY A 208 -1.75 -10.96 -1.80
C GLY A 208 -3.17 -10.73 -1.30
N SER A 209 -3.55 -11.48 -0.25
CA SER A 209 -4.88 -11.52 0.35
C SER A 209 -6.00 -12.15 -0.49
N GLU A 210 -6.95 -12.81 0.18
CA GLU A 210 -8.23 -13.25 -0.41
C GLU A 210 -9.12 -12.07 -0.86
N MET A 211 -8.82 -10.85 -0.43
CA MET A 211 -9.55 -9.64 -0.80
C MET A 211 -8.99 -8.93 -2.05
N ALA A 212 -7.96 -9.48 -2.70
CA ALA A 212 -7.26 -8.84 -3.83
C ALA A 212 -8.22 -8.28 -4.90
N ASP A 213 -9.18 -9.07 -5.36
CA ASP A 213 -10.15 -8.64 -6.39
C ASP A 213 -11.07 -7.52 -5.91
N LYS A 214 -11.50 -7.56 -4.64
CA LYS A 214 -12.36 -6.52 -4.04
C LYS A 214 -11.59 -5.22 -3.80
N LEU A 215 -10.33 -5.31 -3.40
CA LEU A 215 -9.44 -4.15 -3.26
C LEU A 215 -9.18 -3.52 -4.63
N ARG A 216 -8.89 -4.34 -5.64
CA ARG A 216 -8.74 -3.91 -7.03
C ARG A 216 -9.99 -3.22 -7.56
N ALA A 217 -11.17 -3.82 -7.39
CA ALA A 217 -12.44 -3.22 -7.82
C ALA A 217 -12.70 -1.87 -7.14
N TYR A 218 -12.35 -1.75 -5.85
CA TYR A 218 -12.44 -0.50 -5.12
C TYR A 218 -11.48 0.56 -5.70
N LYS A 219 -10.21 0.22 -5.90
CA LYS A 219 -9.21 1.08 -6.56
C LYS A 219 -9.68 1.56 -7.93
N GLN A 220 -10.23 0.65 -8.74
CA GLN A 220 -10.70 0.97 -10.10
C GLN A 220 -11.84 1.98 -10.10
N SER A 221 -12.67 1.98 -9.08
CA SER A 221 -13.74 2.98 -8.91
C SER A 221 -13.20 4.39 -8.64
N MET A 222 -11.91 4.54 -8.30
CA MET A 222 -11.29 5.83 -8.02
C MET A 222 -10.43 6.34 -9.19
N THR A 223 -9.53 5.50 -9.70
CA THR A 223 -8.53 5.91 -10.70
C THR A 223 -8.51 5.03 -11.95
N ILE A 224 -9.43 4.05 -12.07
CA ILE A 224 -9.42 3.03 -13.13
C ILE A 224 -8.08 2.27 -13.15
N CYS A 225 -7.07 2.75 -13.87
CA CYS A 225 -5.71 2.23 -13.85
C CYS A 225 -4.71 3.33 -13.49
N SER A 226 -3.57 2.95 -12.92
CA SER A 226 -2.48 3.90 -12.70
C SER A 226 -1.90 4.36 -14.04
N THR A 227 -1.29 5.55 -14.09
CA THR A 227 -0.78 6.17 -15.33
C THR A 227 0.06 5.19 -16.14
N SER A 228 -0.35 4.93 -17.39
CA SER A 228 0.31 3.93 -18.25
C SER A 228 1.81 4.20 -18.40
N ILE A 229 2.19 5.42 -18.79
CA ILE A 229 3.59 5.78 -19.01
C ILE A 229 4.43 5.61 -17.74
N SER A 230 3.88 5.92 -16.56
CA SER A 230 4.58 5.67 -15.30
C SER A 230 4.85 4.20 -15.06
N GLN A 231 3.90 3.31 -15.38
CA GLN A 231 4.10 1.87 -15.25
C GLN A 231 5.21 1.39 -16.18
N TRP A 232 5.24 1.86 -17.43
CA TRP A 232 6.31 1.50 -18.37
C TRP A 232 7.66 2.08 -17.97
N ALA A 233 7.71 3.32 -17.46
CA ALA A 233 8.91 3.90 -16.90
C ALA A 233 9.48 3.05 -15.75
N GLY A 234 8.59 2.49 -14.90
CA GLY A 234 8.97 1.57 -13.83
C GLY A 234 9.66 0.29 -14.33
N MET A 235 9.44 -0.13 -15.58
CA MET A 235 10.16 -1.27 -16.15
C MET A 235 11.67 -1.01 -16.26
N GLY A 236 12.09 0.25 -16.38
CA GLY A 236 13.50 0.61 -16.35
C GLY A 236 14.22 0.34 -15.02
N LEU A 237 13.48 -0.02 -13.95
CA LEU A 237 14.05 -0.46 -12.66
C LEU A 237 14.03 -1.98 -12.48
N VAL A 238 13.32 -2.72 -13.35
CA VAL A 238 13.10 -4.16 -13.19
C VAL A 238 13.84 -5.01 -14.22
N GLU A 239 14.36 -4.39 -15.29
CA GLU A 239 15.00 -5.04 -16.43
C GLU A 239 16.52 -5.25 -16.27
N GLU A 240 17.03 -5.39 -15.03
CA GLU A 240 18.43 -5.73 -14.72
C GLU A 240 18.62 -7.16 -14.20
#